data_AF-A0A7X8LDD3-F1
#
_entry.id   AF-A0A7X8LDD3-F1
#
_cell.length_a   1.000
_cell.length_b   1.000
_cell.length_c   1.000
_cell.angle_alpha   90.00
_cell.angle_beta   90.00
_cell.angle_gamma   90.00
#
_symmetry.space_group_name_H-M   'P 1'
#
loop_
_entity.id
_entity.type
_entity.pdbx_description
1 polymer ?
#
loop_
_entity_poly.entity_id
_entity_poly.type
_entity_poly.pdbx_seq_one_letter_code
_entity_poly.pdbx_strand_id
1 'polypeptide(L)'
;MKFNLRRFILINIGLFILACGLYFFLNPSNLAAGGAAGFALVLSNLIPVLDYSAVLAIINISLFVIAFIVLGKDFGGYTLYASLALSGIIFLLESLYPMAEPFTDDLFINLIFGILIIGVGMGIVFNQNASTGGTDIIA
;
A
#
# COMPACT_ATOMS: atom_id res chain seq x y z
N MET A 1 19.66 9.87 -12.00
CA MET A 1 18.20 9.84 -12.22
C MET A 1 17.78 11.17 -12.86
N LYS A 2 17.33 11.20 -14.12
CA LYS A 2 16.71 12.42 -14.68
C LYS A 2 15.27 12.47 -14.19
N PHE A 3 14.87 13.56 -13.56
CA PHE A 3 13.51 13.72 -13.05
C PHE A 3 12.52 13.70 -14.22
N ASN A 4 11.51 12.84 -14.16
CA ASN A 4 10.46 12.74 -15.16
C ASN A 4 9.14 13.20 -14.55
N LEU A 5 8.73 14.43 -14.90
CA LEU A 5 7.53 15.05 -14.34
C LEU A 5 6.25 14.26 -14.64
N ARG A 6 6.14 13.69 -15.84
CA ARG A 6 4.97 12.86 -16.22
C ARG A 6 4.89 11.62 -15.32
N ARG A 7 6.02 10.93 -15.11
CA ARG A 7 6.11 9.77 -14.22
C ARG A 7 5.71 10.14 -12.79
N PHE A 8 6.25 11.24 -12.28
CA PHE A 8 5.97 11.72 -10.93
C PHE A 8 4.47 12.03 -10.73
N ILE A 9 3.83 12.72 -11.68
CA ILE A 9 2.40 13.02 -11.62
C ILE A 9 1.57 11.73 -11.65
N LEU A 10 1.90 10.79 -12.55
CA LEU A 10 1.17 9.53 -12.65
C LEU A 10 1.29 8.68 -11.38
N ILE A 11 2.47 8.63 -10.76
CA ILE A 11 2.66 7.97 -9.46
C ILE A 11 1.73 8.60 -8.42
N ASN A 12 1.75 9.93 -8.28
CA ASN A 12 0.90 10.61 -7.29
C ASN A 12 -0.60 10.41 -7.52
N ILE A 13 -1.06 10.40 -8.78
CA ILE A 13 -2.45 10.10 -9.11
C ILE A 13 -2.80 8.67 -8.70
N GLY A 14 -1.94 7.71 -9.05
CA GLY A 14 -2.14 6.31 -8.67
C GLY A 14 -2.17 6.11 -7.15
N LEU A 15 -1.26 6.77 -6.43
CA LEU A 15 -1.22 6.75 -4.96
C LEU A 15 -2.45 7.36 -4.32
N PHE A 16 -2.95 8.47 -4.86
CA PHE A 16 -4.17 9.09 -4.34
C PHE A 16 -5.39 8.18 -4.53
N ILE A 17 -5.55 7.59 -5.72
CA ILE A 17 -6.63 6.62 -5.99
C ILE A 17 -6.51 5.42 -5.05
N LEU A 18 -5.31 4.86 -4.92
CA LEU A 18 -5.05 3.73 -4.04
C LEU A 18 -5.37 4.06 -2.58
N ALA A 19 -4.93 5.25 -2.10
CA ALA A 19 -5.20 5.73 -0.75
C ALA A 19 -6.71 5.89 -0.49
N CYS A 20 -7.49 6.39 -1.46
CA CYS A 20 -8.94 6.47 -1.32
C CYS A 20 -9.57 5.08 -1.14
N GLY A 21 -9.14 4.08 -1.91
CA GLY A 21 -9.65 2.72 -1.78
C GLY A 21 -9.31 2.09 -0.41
N LEU A 22 -8.09 2.28 0.07
CA LEU A 22 -7.67 1.83 1.40
C LEU A 22 -8.45 2.54 2.51
N TYR A 23 -8.40 3.88 2.50
CA TYR A 23 -8.90 4.71 3.59
C TYR A 23 -10.42 4.68 3.72
N PHE A 24 -11.15 4.78 2.61
CA PHE A 24 -12.60 4.91 2.65
C PHE A 24 -13.36 3.58 2.73
N PHE A 25 -12.76 2.48 2.27
CA PHE A 25 -13.46 1.19 2.16
C PHE A 25 -12.85 0.10 3.05
N LEU A 26 -11.54 -0.14 2.95
CA LEU A 26 -10.91 -1.26 3.64
C LEU A 26 -10.65 -0.97 5.12
N ASN A 27 -10.03 0.16 5.44
CA ASN A 27 -9.64 0.50 6.82
C ASN A 27 -10.83 0.54 7.81
N PRO A 28 -11.95 1.23 7.52
CA PRO A 28 -13.09 1.31 8.44
C PRO A 28 -13.80 -0.04 8.59
N SER A 29 -13.71 -0.91 7.57
CA SER A 29 -14.28 -2.25 7.57
C SER A 29 -13.35 -3.30 8.20
N ASN A 30 -12.19 -2.90 8.73
CA ASN A 30 -11.14 -3.81 9.23
C ASN A 30 -10.72 -4.88 8.20
N LEU A 31 -10.77 -4.54 6.92
CA LEU A 31 -10.38 -5.43 5.84
C LEU A 31 -8.90 -5.22 5.53
N ALA A 32 -8.10 -6.27 5.69
CA ALA A 32 -6.73 -6.26 5.20
C ALA A 32 -6.73 -6.45 3.68
N ALA A 33 -5.99 -5.60 2.94
CA ALA A 33 -5.82 -5.73 1.49
C ALA A 33 -5.05 -7.02 1.08
N GLY A 34 -4.51 -7.78 2.04
CA GLY A 34 -3.73 -9.00 1.81
C GLY A 34 -2.22 -8.74 1.71
N GLY A 35 -1.50 -9.62 1.02
CA GLY A 35 -0.06 -9.46 0.76
C GLY A 35 0.86 -9.66 1.97
N ALA A 36 1.97 -8.91 2.02
CA ALA A 36 2.93 -8.97 3.14
C ALA A 36 2.26 -8.61 4.48
N ALA A 37 1.38 -7.61 4.48
CA ALA A 37 0.61 -7.19 5.65
C ALA A 37 -0.40 -8.26 6.09
N GLY A 38 -1.16 -8.83 5.14
CA GLY A 38 -2.06 -9.96 5.46
C GLY A 38 -1.32 -11.19 5.97
N PHE A 39 -0.17 -11.52 5.36
CA PHE A 39 0.67 -12.64 5.80
C PHE A 39 1.25 -12.42 7.19
N ALA A 40 1.75 -11.20 7.47
CA ALA A 40 2.24 -10.83 8.79
C ALA A 40 1.15 -10.97 9.87
N LEU A 41 -0.10 -10.58 9.55
CA LEU A 41 -1.24 -10.71 10.44
C LEU A 41 -1.56 -12.18 10.74
N VAL A 42 -1.60 -13.04 9.72
CA VAL A 42 -1.85 -14.48 9.93
C VAL A 42 -0.73 -15.10 10.78
N LEU A 43 0.54 -14.79 10.48
CA LEU A 43 1.67 -15.37 11.20
C LEU A 43 1.73 -14.94 12.67
N SER A 44 1.48 -13.67 12.96
CA SER A 44 1.44 -13.16 14.34
C SER A 44 0.28 -13.75 15.14
N ASN A 45 -0.85 -14.06 14.48
CA ASN A 45 -1.97 -14.74 15.14
C ASN A 45 -1.69 -16.23 15.41
N LEU A 46 -0.90 -16.89 14.56
CA LEU A 46 -0.52 -18.30 14.75
C LEU A 46 0.62 -18.48 15.77
N ILE A 47 1.53 -17.50 15.86
CA ILE A 47 2.69 -17.53 16.75
C ILE A 47 2.64 -16.29 17.66
N PRO A 48 2.04 -16.39 18.85
CA PRO A 48 1.79 -15.24 19.73
C PRO A 48 3.03 -14.50 20.26
N VAL A 49 4.23 -15.09 20.07
CA VAL A 49 5.52 -14.48 20.44
C VAL A 49 5.98 -13.45 19.40
N LEU A 50 5.41 -13.48 18.19
CA LEU A 50 5.80 -12.61 17.09
C LEU A 50 4.84 -11.43 16.97
N ASP A 51 5.35 -10.23 17.22
CA ASP A 51 4.59 -8.99 17.01
C ASP A 51 4.32 -8.78 15.51
N TYR A 52 3.07 -8.45 15.17
CA TYR A 52 2.64 -8.13 13.80
C TYR A 52 3.59 -7.14 13.11
N SER A 53 3.90 -6.03 13.78
CA SER A 53 4.75 -4.96 13.26
C SER A 53 6.18 -5.45 12.99
N ALA A 54 6.70 -6.36 13.83
CA ALA A 54 8.03 -6.92 13.64
C ALA A 54 8.08 -7.87 12.45
N VAL A 55 7.09 -8.76 12.30
CA VAL A 55 6.98 -9.67 11.16
C VAL A 55 6.87 -8.89 9.85
N LEU A 56 6.01 -7.87 9.82
CA LEU A 56 5.82 -7.03 8.65
C LEU A 56 7.09 -6.26 8.29
N ALA A 57 7.79 -5.71 9.27
CA ALA A 57 9.06 -5.01 9.05
C ALA A 57 10.13 -5.94 8.45
N ILE A 58 10.27 -7.17 8.97
CA ILE A 58 11.23 -8.15 8.45
C ILE A 58 10.92 -8.50 7.00
N ILE A 59 9.65 -8.74 6.67
CA ILE A 59 9.23 -9.04 5.29
C ILE A 59 9.54 -7.85 4.38
N ASN A 60 9.14 -6.64 4.77
CA ASN A 60 9.35 -5.44 3.96
C ASN A 60 10.82 -5.16 3.73
N ILE A 61 11.66 -5.22 4.78
CA ILE A 61 13.11 -4.99 4.67
C ILE A 61 13.73 -6.02 3.72
N SER A 62 13.36 -7.30 3.85
CA SER A 62 13.87 -8.36 2.97
C SER A 62 13.50 -8.11 1.51
N LEU A 63 12.24 -7.74 1.26
CA LEU A 63 11.77 -7.42 -0.09
C LEU A 63 12.44 -6.16 -0.64
N PHE A 64 12.62 -5.11 0.17
CA PHE A 64 13.34 -3.90 -0.24
C PHE A 64 14.79 -4.18 -0.62
N VAL A 65 15.49 -5.01 0.15
CA VAL A 65 16.86 -5.44 -0.18
C VAL A 65 16.88 -6.18 -1.53
N ILE A 66 15.98 -7.14 -1.73
CA ILE A 66 15.87 -7.89 -2.99
C ILE A 66 15.59 -6.93 -4.16
N ALA A 67 14.63 -6.01 -4.03
CA ALA A 67 14.32 -5.04 -5.07
C ALA A 67 15.49 -4.11 -5.39
N PHE A 68 16.23 -3.65 -4.39
CA PHE A 68 17.38 -2.78 -4.62
C PHE A 68 18.48 -3.49 -5.42
N ILE A 69 18.65 -4.80 -5.19
CA ILE A 69 19.63 -5.63 -5.90
C ILE A 69 19.13 -6.02 -7.30
N VAL A 70 17.87 -6.40 -7.45
CA VAL A 70 17.31 -6.99 -8.68
C VAL A 70 16.75 -5.93 -9.64
N LEU A 71 15.97 -4.97 -9.12
CA LEU A 71 15.26 -3.95 -9.90
C LEU A 71 16.03 -2.63 -9.99
N GLY A 72 17.08 -2.48 -9.18
CA GLY A 72 18.00 -1.36 -9.22
C GLY A 72 17.56 -0.11 -8.45
N LYS A 73 18.47 0.87 -8.39
CA LYS A 73 18.35 2.08 -7.55
C LYS A 73 17.18 2.99 -7.94
N ASP A 74 16.86 3.06 -9.23
CA ASP A 74 15.76 3.90 -9.72
C ASP A 74 14.40 3.35 -9.25
N PHE A 75 14.16 2.03 -9.35
CA PHE A 75 12.94 1.41 -8.81
C PHE A 75 12.87 1.59 -7.29
N GLY A 76 13.95 1.22 -6.57
CA GLY A 76 14.00 1.33 -5.12
C GLY A 76 13.72 2.75 -4.59
N GLY A 77 14.27 3.77 -5.26
CA GLY A 77 14.04 5.17 -4.90
C GLY A 77 12.59 5.63 -5.08
N TYR A 78 11.97 5.32 -6.22
CA TYR A 78 10.55 5.66 -6.44
C TYR A 78 9.61 4.83 -5.56
N THR A 79 9.95 3.57 -5.26
CA THR A 79 9.19 2.72 -4.35
C THR A 79 9.24 3.23 -2.91
N LEU A 80 10.42 3.66 -2.44
CA LEU A 80 10.54 4.30 -1.13
C LEU A 80 9.70 5.58 -1.06
N TYR A 81 9.80 6.43 -2.09
CA TYR A 81 8.97 7.64 -2.19
C TYR A 81 7.48 7.30 -2.19
N ALA A 82 7.05 6.35 -3.02
CA ALA A 82 5.65 5.98 -3.17
C ALA A 82 5.07 5.40 -1.87
N SER A 83 5.83 4.58 -1.15
CA SER A 83 5.45 4.06 0.16
C SER A 83 5.25 5.18 1.19
N LEU A 84 6.20 6.13 1.28
CA LEU A 84 6.08 7.27 2.19
C LEU A 84 4.94 8.22 1.80
N ALA A 85 4.79 8.49 0.51
CA ALA A 85 3.74 9.35 -0.01
C ALA A 85 2.35 8.74 0.21
N LEU A 86 2.19 7.42 0.04
CA LEU A 86 0.95 6.72 0.37
C LEU A 86 0.57 6.93 1.84
N SER A 87 1.50 6.64 2.77
CA SER A 87 1.27 6.86 4.19
C SER A 87 0.93 8.32 4.51
N GLY A 88 1.60 9.27 3.86
CA GLY A 88 1.31 10.69 4.00
C GLY A 88 -0.09 11.08 3.51
N ILE A 89 -0.54 10.54 2.38
CA ILE A 89 -1.89 10.79 1.84
C ILE A 89 -2.95 10.21 2.78
N ILE A 90 -2.75 8.98 3.27
CA ILE A 90 -3.68 8.35 4.24
C ILE A 90 -3.76 9.19 5.52
N PHE A 91 -2.62 9.61 6.07
CA PHE A 91 -2.58 10.48 7.25
C PHE A 91 -3.31 11.82 7.02
N LEU A 92 -3.17 12.41 5.83
CA LEU A 92 -3.91 13.62 5.47
C LEU A 92 -5.42 13.36 5.37
N LEU A 93 -5.84 12.24 4.79
CA LEU A 93 -7.26 11.86 4.72
C LEU A 93 -7.83 11.63 6.13
N GLU A 94 -7.09 10.97 7.02
CA GLU A 94 -7.44 10.80 8.43
C GLU A 94 -7.66 12.13 9.14
N SER A 95 -6.76 13.09 8.95
CA SER A 95 -6.85 14.39 9.58
C SER A 95 -7.95 15.28 9.00
N LEU A 96 -8.24 15.18 7.70
CA LEU A 96 -9.22 16.04 7.02
C LEU A 96 -10.64 15.47 7.10
N TYR A 97 -10.78 14.15 7.08
CA TYR A 97 -12.07 13.47 7.08
C TYR A 97 -12.03 12.23 7.99
N PRO A 98 -12.03 12.41 9.32
CA PRO A 98 -11.96 11.31 10.27
C PRO A 98 -13.21 10.42 10.16
N MET A 99 -13.05 9.23 9.60
CA MET A 99 -14.12 8.24 9.47
C MET A 99 -14.29 7.46 10.77
N ALA A 100 -15.49 7.51 11.35
CA ALA A 100 -15.87 6.67 12.48
C ALA A 100 -16.42 5.30 12.02
N GLU A 101 -17.09 5.27 10.87
CA GLU A 101 -17.76 4.09 10.32
C GLU A 101 -17.57 4.03 8.79
N PRO A 102 -17.67 2.83 8.17
CA PRO A 102 -17.63 2.70 6.72
C PRO A 102 -18.83 3.38 6.04
N PHE A 103 -18.75 3.61 4.72
CA PHE A 103 -19.87 4.17 3.96
C PHE A 103 -21.11 3.26 3.89
N THR A 104 -20.93 1.96 4.13
CA THR A 104 -22.02 0.98 4.20
C THR A 104 -21.67 -0.13 5.18
N ASP A 105 -22.67 -0.71 5.83
CA ASP A 105 -22.50 -1.86 6.74
C ASP A 105 -22.25 -3.18 5.99
N ASP A 106 -22.44 -3.20 4.67
CA ASP A 106 -22.20 -4.39 3.86
C ASP A 106 -20.70 -4.56 3.55
N LEU A 107 -20.11 -5.53 4.25
CA LEU A 107 -18.70 -5.90 4.10
C LEU A 107 -18.32 -6.25 2.65
N PHE A 108 -19.22 -6.90 1.91
CA PHE A 108 -18.94 -7.37 0.55
C PHE A 108 -18.90 -6.21 -0.44
N ILE A 109 -19.78 -5.23 -0.26
CA ILE A 109 -19.76 -3.98 -1.04
C ILE A 109 -18.47 -3.22 -0.77
N ASN A 110 -18.09 -3.02 0.50
CA ASN A 110 -16.84 -2.35 0.85
C ASN A 110 -15.62 -3.05 0.27
N LEU A 111 -15.60 -4.38 0.32
CA LEU A 111 -14.52 -5.19 -0.26
C LEU A 111 -14.40 -5.00 -1.78
N ILE A 112 -15.51 -5.12 -2.52
CA ILE A 112 -15.50 -5.02 -4.00
C ILE A 112 -15.02 -3.64 -4.44
N PHE A 113 -15.64 -2.57 -3.92
CA PHE A 113 -15.29 -1.22 -4.32
C PHE A 113 -13.87 -0.85 -3.88
N GLY A 114 -13.50 -1.21 -2.66
CA GLY A 114 -12.17 -0.97 -2.14
C GLY A 114 -11.08 -1.63 -3.00
N ILE A 115 -11.20 -2.91 -3.31
CA ILE A 115 -10.21 -3.63 -4.13
C ILE A 115 -10.18 -3.12 -5.58
N LEU A 116 -11.33 -2.79 -6.18
CA LEU A 116 -11.36 -2.23 -7.54
C LEU A 116 -10.62 -0.89 -7.61
N ILE A 117 -10.86 0.01 -6.65
CA ILE A 117 -10.21 1.31 -6.57
C ILE A 117 -8.70 1.14 -6.32
N ILE A 118 -8.33 0.30 -5.36
CA ILE A 118 -6.93 -0.04 -5.06
C ILE A 118 -6.24 -0.59 -6.31
N GLY A 119 -6.87 -1.51 -7.02
CA GLY A 119 -6.31 -2.13 -8.23
C GLY A 119 -6.01 -1.12 -9.33
N VAL A 120 -6.90 -0.15 -9.55
CA VAL A 120 -6.66 0.94 -10.52
C VAL A 120 -5.46 1.78 -10.10
N GLY A 121 -5.41 2.23 -8.85
CA GLY A 121 -4.29 3.03 -8.34
C GLY A 121 -2.96 2.29 -8.40
N MET A 122 -2.95 1.03 -7.96
CA MET A 122 -1.79 0.15 -7.97
C MET A 122 -1.27 -0.10 -9.40
N GLY A 123 -2.17 -0.39 -10.35
CA GLY A 123 -1.81 -0.58 -11.75
C GLY A 123 -1.14 0.65 -12.37
N ILE A 124 -1.59 1.87 -12.01
CA ILE A 124 -0.95 3.11 -12.46
C ILE A 124 0.47 3.21 -11.89
N VAL A 125 0.66 2.97 -10.59
CA VAL A 125 1.97 3.05 -9.92
C VAL A 125 2.95 2.03 -10.49
N PHE A 126 2.52 0.78 -10.67
CA PHE A 126 3.35 -0.29 -11.23
C PHE A 126 3.76 0.00 -12.68
N ASN A 127 2.87 0.55 -13.48
CA ASN A 127 3.20 0.95 -14.85
C ASN A 127 4.23 2.10 -14.91
N GLN A 128 4.50 2.76 -13.78
CA GLN A 128 5.58 3.74 -13.62
C GLN A 128 6.85 3.15 -12.98
N ASN A 129 7.04 1.82 -12.97
CA ASN A 129 8.19 1.15 -12.36
C ASN A 129 8.43 1.61 -10.90
N ALA A 130 7.36 1.66 -10.12
CA ALA A 130 7.37 2.01 -8.71
C ALA A 130 6.42 1.06 -7.98
N SER A 131 6.55 0.95 -6.67
CA SER A 131 5.73 0.10 -5.83
C SER A 131 5.38 0.82 -4.52
N THR A 132 4.30 0.42 -3.87
CA THR A 132 3.85 0.98 -2.58
C THR A 132 4.45 0.29 -1.36
N GLY A 133 5.29 -0.74 -1.57
CA GLY A 133 5.94 -1.53 -0.53
C GLY A 133 5.24 -2.86 -0.26
N GLY A 134 5.75 -3.68 0.67
CA GLY A 134 5.19 -5.01 0.90
C GLY A 134 5.40 -5.95 -0.28
N THR A 135 4.43 -6.85 -0.51
CA THR A 135 4.45 -7.82 -1.62
C THR A 135 4.45 -7.17 -3.00
N ASP A 136 4.04 -5.89 -3.08
CA ASP A 136 4.05 -5.10 -4.32
C ASP A 136 5.46 -4.93 -4.88
N ILE A 137 6.49 -5.22 -4.10
CA ILE A 137 7.90 -5.09 -4.49
C ILE A 137 8.31 -6.18 -5.50
N ILE A 138 7.64 -7.34 -5.47
CA ILE A 138 7.95 -8.52 -6.29
C ILE A 138 6.86 -8.82 -7.34
N ALA A 139 5.85 -7.95 -7.44
CA ALA A 139 4.72 -8.06 -8.36
C ALA A 139 5.03 -7.49 -9.76
#